data_AF-A0A2J4YW39-F1
#
_entry.id   AF-A0A2J4YW39-F1
#
_cell.length_a   1.000
_cell.length_b   1.000
_cell.length_c   1.000
_cell.angle_alpha   90.00
_cell.angle_beta   90.00
_cell.angle_gamma   90.00
#
_symmetry.space_group_name_H-M   'P 1'
#
loop_
_entity.id
_entity.type
_entity.pdbx_description
1 polymer ?
#
loop_
_entity_poly.entity_id
_entity_poly.type
_entity_poly.pdbx_seq_one_letter_code
_entity_poly.pdbx_strand_id
1 'polypeptide(L)'
;MNLMMGVFGSSKRGKSETLIFLIKLFEQSDRYASFMAAKTHPGGEKDLIAVFERDGLKIGISTLGDLGSQVEKSTKELAEMGCNVIITAT
;
A
#
# COMPACT_ATOMS: atom_id res chain seq x y z
N MET A 1 -15.06 -6.96 -6.49
CA MET A 1 -14.91 -7.23 -5.04
C MET A 1 -13.46 -6.98 -4.70
N ASN A 2 -13.17 -6.14 -3.71
CA ASN A 2 -11.80 -5.78 -3.33
C ASN A 2 -11.50 -6.49 -2.00
N LEU A 3 -10.38 -7.21 -1.92
CA LEU A 3 -9.87 -7.78 -0.68
C LEU A 3 -9.01 -6.72 0.01
N MET A 4 -9.35 -6.38 1.25
CA MET A 4 -8.57 -5.45 2.06
C MET A 4 -7.86 -6.19 3.18
N MET A 5 -6.56 -5.93 3.34
CA MET A 5 -5.73 -6.52 4.38
C MET A 5 -5.05 -5.42 5.17
N GLY A 6 -5.48 -5.26 6.44
CA GLY A 6 -4.83 -4.36 7.39
C GLY A 6 -3.68 -5.06 8.11
N VAL A 7 -2.51 -4.45 8.11
CA VAL A 7 -1.36 -4.87 8.93
C VAL A 7 -1.46 -4.15 10.27
N PHE A 8 -1.81 -4.91 11.31
CA PHE A 8 -1.97 -4.40 12.68
C PHE A 8 -0.75 -4.72 13.55
N GLY A 9 -0.48 -3.83 14.51
CA GLY A 9 0.62 -3.97 15.46
C GLY A 9 0.76 -2.72 16.33
N SER A 10 1.50 -2.79 17.44
CA SER A 10 1.68 -1.61 18.30
C SER A 10 2.36 -0.46 17.55
N SER A 11 2.18 0.77 18.03
CA SER A 11 2.87 1.93 17.47
C SER A 11 4.40 1.73 17.46
N LYS A 12 5.07 2.17 16.40
CA LYS A 12 6.53 2.08 16.19
C LYS A 12 7.10 0.64 16.21
N ARG A 13 6.30 -0.37 15.86
CA ARG A 13 6.72 -1.78 15.76
C ARG A 13 7.05 -2.26 14.35
N GLY A 14 7.36 -1.35 13.42
CA GLY A 14 7.85 -1.76 12.10
C GLY A 14 6.77 -2.00 11.05
N LYS A 15 5.53 -1.52 11.24
CA LYS A 15 4.43 -1.72 10.26
C LYS A 15 4.74 -1.04 8.93
N SER A 16 5.02 0.26 8.97
CA SER A 16 5.36 1.05 7.79
C SER A 16 6.64 0.51 7.15
N GLU A 17 7.64 0.13 7.95
CA GLU A 17 8.88 -0.49 7.48
C GLU A 17 8.64 -1.84 6.79
N THR A 18 7.71 -2.66 7.29
CA THR A 18 7.33 -3.94 6.66
C THR A 18 6.69 -3.70 5.30
N LEU A 19 5.80 -2.71 5.18
CA LEU A 19 5.16 -2.39 3.92
C LEU A 19 6.12 -1.72 2.93
N ILE A 20 7.05 -0.88 3.40
CA ILE A 20 8.15 -0.35 2.58
C ILE A 20 9.02 -1.50 2.05
N PHE A 21 9.34 -2.48 2.90
CA PHE A 21 10.10 -3.65 2.49
C PHE A 21 9.35 -4.48 1.44
N LEU A 22 8.03 -4.67 1.62
CA LEU A 22 7.18 -5.35 0.65
C LEU A 22 7.16 -4.64 -0.71
N ILE A 23 7.05 -3.31 -0.72
CA ILE A 23 7.12 -2.49 -1.95
C ILE A 23 8.45 -2.76 -2.67
N LYS A 24 9.58 -2.72 -1.96
CA LYS A 24 10.91 -2.98 -2.54
C LYS A 24 11.03 -4.40 -3.10
N LEU A 25 10.48 -5.40 -2.41
CA LEU A 25 10.45 -6.78 -2.91
C LEU A 25 9.66 -6.90 -4.21
N PHE A 26 8.57 -6.14 -4.36
CA PHE A 26 7.79 -6.14 -5.59
C PHE A 26 8.53 -5.42 -6.71
N GLU A 27 9.16 -4.28 -6.44
CA GLU A 27 9.98 -3.54 -7.42
C GLU A 27 11.17 -4.35 -7.95
N GLN A 28 11.76 -5.21 -7.11
CA GLN A 28 12.90 -6.07 -7.48
C GLN A 28 12.48 -7.39 -8.16
N SER A 29 11.18 -7.70 -8.19
CA SER A 29 10.67 -8.95 -8.75
C SER A 29 10.17 -8.74 -10.17
N ASP A 30 10.57 -9.64 -11.06
CA ASP A 30 10.05 -9.77 -12.43
C ASP A 30 8.58 -10.22 -12.52
N ARG A 31 7.99 -10.64 -11.40
CA ARG A 31 6.61 -11.14 -11.32
C ARG A 31 5.57 -10.04 -11.16
N TYR A 32 6.00 -8.82 -10.84
CA TYR A 32 5.11 -7.70 -10.58
C TYR A 32 5.48 -6.52 -11.47
N ALA A 33 4.53 -6.07 -12.29
CA ALA A 33 4.69 -4.86 -13.06
C ALA A 33 4.35 -3.64 -12.18
N SER A 34 5.16 -2.58 -12.24
CA SER A 34 4.82 -1.32 -11.60
C SER A 34 3.74 -0.61 -12.42
N PHE A 35 2.53 -0.51 -11.84
CA PHE A 35 1.42 0.25 -12.43
C PHE A 35 1.48 1.72 -11.98
N MET A 36 1.86 1.94 -10.71
CA MET A 36 2.20 3.26 -10.17
C MET A 36 3.44 3.09 -9.29
N ALA A 37 4.53 3.76 -9.68
CA ALA A 37 5.75 3.80 -8.89
C ALA A 37 5.48 4.33 -7.47
N ALA A 38 6.25 3.83 -6.50
CA ALA A 38 6.15 4.27 -5.13
C ALA A 38 6.36 5.79 -5.05
N LYS A 39 5.37 6.50 -4.50
CA LYS A 39 5.43 7.95 -4.29
C LYS A 39 5.11 8.28 -2.83
N THR A 40 5.67 9.38 -2.35
CA THR A 40 5.36 9.88 -1.00
C THR A 40 3.87 10.21 -0.90
N HIS A 41 3.23 9.77 0.17
CA HIS A 41 1.84 10.08 0.43
C HIS A 41 1.73 11.52 0.96
N PRO A 42 0.76 12.33 0.49
CA PRO A 42 0.60 13.71 0.96
C PRO A 42 0.26 13.86 2.45
N GLY A 43 -0.03 12.74 3.14
CA GLY A 43 -0.36 12.68 4.57
C GLY A 43 0.82 12.40 5.51
N GLY A 44 2.01 12.08 4.98
CA GLY A 44 3.21 11.79 5.78
C GLY A 44 4.47 11.68 4.92
N GLU A 45 5.52 12.45 5.25
CA GLU A 45 6.77 12.56 4.45
C GLU A 45 7.51 11.23 4.25
N LYS A 46 7.23 10.23 5.09
CA LYS A 46 7.84 8.89 5.03
C LYS A 46 6.90 7.81 4.52
N ASP A 47 5.62 8.15 4.33
CA ASP A 47 4.64 7.18 3.90
C ASP A 47 4.65 7.02 2.39
N LEU A 48 4.55 5.78 1.94
CA LEU A 48 4.53 5.44 0.52
C LEU A 48 3.16 4.89 0.13
N ILE A 49 2.79 5.18 -1.12
CA ILE A 49 1.72 4.51 -1.83
C ILE A 49 2.28 3.98 -3.15
N ALA A 50 1.97 2.73 -3.46
CA ALA A 50 2.40 2.06 -4.68
C ALA A 50 1.30 1.15 -5.22
N VAL A 51 1.26 0.96 -6.54
CA VAL A 51 0.35 0.01 -7.18
C VAL A 51 1.14 -0.89 -8.11
N PHE A 52 0.94 -2.19 -7.93
CA PHE A 52 1.54 -3.23 -8.74
C PHE A 52 0.47 -4.02 -9.46
N GLU A 53 0.84 -4.66 -10.56
CA GLU A 53 -0.02 -5.56 -11.29
C GLU A 53 0.67 -6.92 -11.48
N ARG A 54 -0.10 -7.98 -11.30
CA ARG A 54 0.31 -9.34 -11.59
C ARG A 54 -0.86 -10.14 -12.10
N ASP A 55 -0.71 -10.78 -13.27
CA ASP A 55 -1.73 -11.67 -13.85
C ASP A 55 -3.12 -11.01 -13.94
N GLY A 56 -3.18 -9.70 -14.23
CA GLY A 56 -4.41 -8.90 -14.27
C GLY A 56 -4.98 -8.48 -12.91
N LEU A 57 -4.31 -8.81 -11.80
CA LEU A 57 -4.67 -8.38 -10.46
C LEU A 57 -3.84 -7.15 -10.06
N LYS A 58 -4.53 -6.05 -9.74
CA LYS A 58 -3.95 -4.83 -9.18
C LYS A 58 -3.87 -4.91 -7.67
N ILE A 59 -2.68 -4.65 -7.14
CA ILE A 59 -2.35 -4.69 -5.72
C ILE A 59 -1.90 -3.29 -5.30
N GLY A 60 -2.71 -2.63 -4.48
CA GLY A 60 -2.39 -1.35 -3.87
C GLY A 60 -1.75 -1.54 -2.50
N ILE A 61 -0.66 -0.82 -2.23
CA ILE A 61 0.02 -0.84 -0.93
C ILE A 61 0.11 0.59 -0.41
N SER A 62 -0.32 0.82 0.84
CA SER A 62 -0.20 2.10 1.53
C SER A 62 0.42 1.91 2.91
N THR A 63 1.50 2.63 3.22
CA THR A 63 2.18 2.50 4.53
C THR A 63 1.58 3.39 5.63
N LEU A 64 0.63 4.22 5.25
CA LEU A 64 -0.05 5.19 6.09
C LEU A 64 -0.98 4.48 7.07
N GLY A 65 -0.78 4.65 8.38
CA GLY A 65 -1.54 3.89 9.38
C GLY A 65 -1.88 4.59 10.70
N ASP A 66 -1.41 5.82 10.93
CA ASP A 66 -1.55 6.45 12.26
C ASP A 66 -2.87 7.23 12.44
N LEU A 67 -3.57 7.58 11.35
CA LEU A 67 -4.82 8.35 11.37
C LEU A 67 -5.90 7.63 10.57
N GLY A 68 -7.00 7.23 11.22
CA GLY A 68 -8.09 6.50 10.56
C GLY A 68 -8.68 7.20 9.33
N SER A 69 -8.79 8.53 9.36
CA SER A 69 -9.23 9.34 8.21
C SER A 69 -8.26 9.29 7.03
N GLN A 70 -6.97 9.11 7.31
CA GLN A 70 -5.95 8.98 6.28
C GLN A 70 -5.94 7.58 5.66
N VAL A 71 -6.14 6.53 6.46
CA VAL A 71 -6.32 5.15 5.99
C VAL A 71 -7.55 5.05 5.08
N GLU A 72 -8.66 5.68 5.47
CA GLU A 72 -9.88 5.71 4.64
C GLU A 72 -9.62 6.38 3.29
N LYS A 73 -8.93 7.53 3.29
CA LYS A 73 -8.59 8.26 2.07
C LYS A 73 -7.70 7.45 1.13
N SER A 74 -6.61 6.88 1.64
CA SER A 74 -5.67 6.11 0.81
C SER A 74 -6.32 4.84 0.26
N THR A 75 -7.12 4.16 1.09
CA THR A 75 -7.90 2.99 0.70
C THR A 75 -8.91 3.32 -0.39
N LYS A 76 -9.59 4.46 -0.29
CA LYS A 76 -10.53 4.93 -1.31
C LYS A 76 -9.82 5.25 -2.65
N GLU A 77 -8.69 5.95 -2.62
CA GLU A 77 -7.87 6.22 -3.82
C GLU A 77 -7.47 4.90 -4.51
N LEU A 78 -6.98 3.91 -3.75
CA LEU A 78 -6.60 2.61 -4.30
C LEU A 78 -7.80 1.83 -4.87
N ALA A 79 -8.97 1.92 -4.22
CA ALA A 79 -10.19 1.30 -4.72
C ALA A 79 -10.67 1.95 -6.03
N GLU A 80 -10.59 3.28 -6.15
CA GLU A 80 -10.92 4.04 -7.36
C GLU A 80 -9.94 3.74 -8.51
N MET A 81 -8.68 3.43 -8.20
CA MET A 81 -7.69 2.94 -9.18
C MET A 81 -7.95 1.50 -9.66
N GLY A 82 -8.99 0.84 -9.11
CA GLY A 82 -9.38 -0.53 -9.46
C GLY A 82 -8.47 -1.60 -8.85
N CYS A 83 -7.85 -1.34 -7.70
CA CYS A 83 -7.08 -2.36 -6.99
C CYS A 83 -7.98 -3.50 -6.50
N ASN A 84 -7.62 -4.73 -6.85
CA ASN A 84 -8.28 -5.94 -6.40
C ASN A 84 -7.90 -6.29 -4.96
N VAL A 85 -6.65 -5.98 -4.58
CA VAL A 85 -6.11 -6.19 -3.23
C VAL A 85 -5.56 -4.87 -2.72
N ILE A 86 -5.91 -4.50 -1.49
CA ILE A 86 -5.38 -3.31 -0.80
C ILE A 86 -4.71 -3.75 0.49
N ILE A 87 -3.43 -3.41 0.65
CA ILE A 87 -2.61 -3.69 1.84
C ILE A 87 -2.29 -2.35 2.51
N THR A 88 -2.71 -2.18 3.77
CA THR A 88 -2.52 -0.92 4.50
C THR A 88 -2.03 -1.14 5.93
N ALA A 89 -1.31 -0.18 6.49
CA ALA A 89 -0.95 -0.19 7.91
C ALA A 89 -2.13 0.34 8.76
N THR A 90 -2.30 -0.22 9.95
CA THR A 90 -3.38 0.13 10.90
C THR A 90 -2.92 0.02 12.35
#